data_AF-A0A522R9N1-F1
#
_entry.id   AF-A0A522R9N1-F1
#
_cell.length_a   1.000
_cell.length_b   1.000
_cell.length_c   1.000
_cell.angle_alpha   90.00
_cell.angle_beta   90.00
_cell.angle_gamma   90.00
#
_symmetry.space_group_name_H-M   'P 1'
#
loop_
_entity.id
_entity.type
_entity.pdbx_description
1 polymer ?
#
loop_
_entity_poly.entity_id
_entity_poly.type
_entity_poly.pdbx_seq_one_letter_code
_entity_poly.pdbx_strand_id
1 'polypeptide(L)'
;MTRTPDNAFFARAVTIHRYDCEAVPASHGTDAATTRDGPAEGLPDRSEAVAAYAVSARPVYDGIRRLIGHVAGLLVLVEAGGRRDVLDLPDLPAARERWRELEGRLHAIRVPHGLEAHFGQLGTAHAAIGEVLDEFAAARRQRQWQHHIDRAGERITLAYSCLQSASEPRAGMTPVDFNHACCSCAQRWLQEGGNNGSVFNMGA
;
A
#
# COMPACT_ATOMS: atom_id res chain seq x y z
N MET A 1 6.49 50.94 -1.79
CA MET A 1 7.32 49.89 -2.43
C MET A 1 6.74 48.54 -2.05
N THR A 2 6.08 47.90 -3.02
CA THR A 2 5.31 46.66 -2.88
C THR A 2 6.21 45.44 -3.02
N ARG A 3 6.13 44.50 -2.07
CA ARG A 3 6.86 43.23 -2.08
C ARG A 3 5.92 42.16 -2.66
N THR A 4 6.20 41.71 -3.87
CA THR A 4 5.49 40.61 -4.55
C THR A 4 5.95 39.27 -3.96
N PRO A 5 5.05 38.31 -3.67
CA PRO A 5 5.45 36.95 -3.29
C PRO A 5 5.81 36.10 -4.52
N ASP A 6 6.92 35.37 -4.43
CA ASP A 6 7.48 34.48 -5.45
C ASP A 6 6.56 33.27 -5.74
N ASN A 7 5.66 33.45 -6.70
CA ASN A 7 4.88 32.37 -7.35
C ASN A 7 5.74 31.43 -8.24
N ALA A 8 7.07 31.57 -8.24
CA ALA A 8 7.96 30.85 -9.14
C ALA A 8 8.37 29.45 -8.65
N PHE A 9 8.16 29.11 -7.37
CA PHE A 9 8.58 27.80 -6.83
C PHE A 9 7.54 26.70 -7.06
N PHE A 10 6.24 27.05 -7.12
CA PHE A 10 5.15 26.09 -7.36
C PHE A 10 4.91 25.77 -8.85
N ALA A 11 5.48 26.53 -9.78
CA ALA A 11 5.21 26.42 -11.21
C ALA A 11 6.02 25.32 -11.96
N ARG A 12 6.88 24.55 -11.28
CA ARG A 12 7.67 23.46 -11.91
C ARG A 12 7.21 22.04 -11.56
N ALA A 13 6.07 21.87 -10.89
CA ALA A 13 5.61 20.56 -10.41
C ALA A 13 4.51 19.89 -11.26
N VAL A 14 4.12 20.44 -12.42
CA VAL A 14 3.09 19.79 -13.26
C VAL A 14 3.53 19.77 -14.72
N THR A 15 4.29 18.73 -15.06
CA THR A 15 4.20 18.11 -16.39
C THR A 15 3.98 16.63 -16.16
N ILE A 16 2.74 16.30 -15.74
CA ILE A 16 2.26 14.94 -15.60
C ILE A 16 2.00 14.39 -17.01
N HIS A 17 2.68 13.30 -17.32
CA HIS A 17 2.50 12.33 -18.41
C HIS A 17 1.66 12.74 -19.65
N ARG A 18 2.32 12.68 -20.82
CA ARG A 18 1.66 12.69 -22.12
C ARG A 18 0.80 11.42 -22.27
N TYR A 19 -0.42 11.56 -22.79
CA TYR A 19 -1.45 10.52 -22.87
C TYR A 19 -1.17 9.41 -23.91
N ASP A 20 -0.06 9.46 -24.64
CA ASP A 20 0.28 8.50 -25.72
C ASP A 20 1.61 7.76 -25.46
N CYS A 21 1.74 7.08 -24.31
CA CYS A 21 2.82 6.10 -24.13
C CYS A 21 2.40 4.74 -24.69
N GLU A 22 2.59 4.55 -25.99
CA GLU A 22 2.67 3.23 -26.62
C GLU A 22 4.01 2.56 -26.23
N ALA A 23 3.95 1.52 -25.40
CA ALA A 23 5.03 0.55 -25.26
C ALA A 23 4.45 -0.83 -24.96
N VAL A 24 3.70 -1.37 -25.92
CA VAL A 24 3.46 -2.81 -26.03
C VAL A 24 4.09 -3.26 -27.35
N PRO A 25 5.27 -3.91 -27.36
CA PRO A 25 5.62 -4.75 -28.47
C PRO A 25 4.84 -6.06 -28.35
N ALA A 26 3.97 -6.29 -29.32
CA ALA A 26 3.35 -7.59 -29.56
C ALA A 26 4.39 -8.61 -30.03
N SER A 27 4.47 -9.73 -29.29
CA SER A 27 4.73 -11.12 -29.71
C SER A 27 5.94 -11.50 -30.60
N HIS A 28 6.75 -12.44 -30.09
CA HIS A 28 7.23 -13.65 -30.78
C HIS A 28 7.32 -14.75 -29.69
N GLY A 29 6.78 -15.96 -29.77
CA GLY A 29 6.52 -16.80 -30.94
C GLY A 29 7.67 -17.79 -31.12
N THR A 30 7.72 -18.85 -30.30
CA THR A 30 8.45 -20.09 -30.65
C THR A 30 7.87 -21.30 -29.94
N ASP A 31 7.24 -22.16 -30.74
CA ASP A 31 6.85 -23.53 -30.42
C ASP A 31 8.06 -24.46 -30.29
N ALA A 32 7.95 -25.41 -29.35
CA ALA A 32 8.46 -26.80 -29.36
C ALA A 32 8.69 -27.26 -27.90
N ALA A 33 8.38 -28.47 -27.42
CA ALA A 33 7.62 -29.61 -27.91
C ALA A 33 7.45 -30.56 -26.70
N THR A 34 6.20 -30.98 -26.45
CA THR A 34 5.75 -32.32 -26.00
C THR A 34 6.53 -33.11 -24.94
N THR A 35 5.91 -33.37 -23.79
CA THR A 35 5.74 -34.77 -23.30
C THR A 35 4.66 -34.94 -22.21
N ARG A 36 3.68 -35.80 -22.57
CA ARG A 36 2.88 -36.76 -21.78
C ARG A 36 1.70 -36.30 -20.89
N ASP A 37 0.53 -36.72 -21.37
CA ASP A 37 -0.70 -37.04 -20.64
C ASP A 37 -0.50 -37.91 -19.40
N GLY A 38 -1.22 -37.52 -18.35
CA GLY A 38 -1.87 -38.40 -17.39
C GLY A 38 -3.04 -37.63 -16.75
N PRO A 39 -4.27 -38.16 -16.66
CA PRO A 39 -5.34 -37.47 -15.96
C PRO A 39 -5.11 -37.62 -14.47
N ALA A 40 -4.46 -36.62 -13.87
CA ALA A 40 -4.45 -36.45 -12.43
C ALA A 40 -5.76 -35.78 -12.00
N GLU A 41 -6.84 -36.56 -11.94
CA GLU A 41 -7.96 -36.23 -11.04
C GLU A 41 -7.43 -36.32 -9.60
N GLY A 42 -7.02 -35.18 -9.03
CA GLY A 42 -6.48 -35.14 -7.67
C GLY A 42 -5.95 -33.76 -7.27
N LEU A 43 -6.86 -32.95 -6.70
CA LEU A 43 -6.66 -31.66 -5.99
C LEU A 43 -6.30 -30.42 -6.83
N PRO A 44 -7.32 -29.69 -7.34
CA PRO A 44 -7.17 -28.29 -7.76
C PRO A 44 -6.88 -27.30 -6.60
N ASP A 45 -6.90 -27.76 -5.35
CA ASP A 45 -7.50 -26.94 -4.29
C ASP A 45 -6.57 -25.89 -3.65
N ARG A 46 -5.31 -26.23 -3.34
CA ARG A 46 -4.46 -25.34 -2.52
C ARG A 46 -3.77 -24.23 -3.32
N SER A 47 -3.27 -24.52 -4.52
CA SER A 47 -2.55 -23.54 -5.34
C SER A 47 -3.51 -22.48 -5.89
N GLU A 48 -4.68 -22.90 -6.35
CA GLU A 48 -5.73 -22.01 -6.83
C GLU A 48 -6.29 -21.13 -5.70
N ALA A 49 -6.52 -21.69 -4.50
CA ALA A 49 -6.97 -20.91 -3.34
C ALA A 49 -5.95 -19.84 -2.91
N VAL A 50 -4.65 -20.17 -2.95
CA VAL A 50 -3.57 -19.20 -2.67
C VAL A 50 -3.50 -18.11 -3.74
N ALA A 51 -3.67 -18.46 -5.01
CA ALA A 51 -3.72 -17.48 -6.10
C ALA A 51 -4.94 -16.55 -5.97
N ALA A 52 -6.13 -17.10 -5.70
CA ALA A 52 -7.35 -16.33 -5.47
C ALA A 52 -7.23 -15.40 -4.25
N TYR A 53 -6.58 -15.87 -3.19
CA TYR A 53 -6.25 -15.04 -2.02
C TYR A 53 -5.35 -13.87 -2.41
N ALA A 54 -4.24 -14.12 -3.12
CA ALA A 54 -3.30 -13.08 -3.52
C ALA A 54 -3.98 -11.99 -4.38
N VAL A 55 -4.83 -12.38 -5.33
CA VAL A 55 -5.62 -11.46 -6.16
C VAL A 55 -6.56 -10.61 -5.32
N SER A 56 -7.19 -11.20 -4.30
CA SER A 56 -8.16 -10.51 -3.43
C SER A 56 -7.48 -9.61 -2.38
N ALA A 57 -6.34 -10.02 -1.86
CA ALA A 57 -5.59 -9.32 -0.82
C ALA A 57 -4.79 -8.13 -1.37
N ARG A 58 -4.31 -8.19 -2.63
CA ARG A 58 -3.48 -7.14 -3.21
C ARG A 58 -4.15 -5.75 -3.22
N PRO A 59 -5.42 -5.57 -3.66
CA PRO A 59 -6.09 -4.28 -3.57
C PRO A 59 -6.24 -3.75 -2.14
N VAL A 60 -6.35 -4.64 -1.15
CA VAL A 60 -6.42 -4.25 0.27
C VAL A 60 -5.05 -3.79 0.76
N TYR A 61 -3.99 -4.55 0.47
CA TYR A 61 -2.61 -4.15 0.74
C TYR A 61 -2.29 -2.76 0.16
N ASP A 62 -2.60 -2.55 -1.13
CA ASP A 62 -2.37 -1.26 -1.79
C ASP A 62 -3.21 -0.12 -1.20
N GLY A 63 -4.45 -0.41 -0.80
CA GLY A 63 -5.30 0.54 -0.12
C GLY A 63 -4.75 0.97 1.23
N ILE A 64 -4.35 0.00 2.06
CA ILE A 64 -3.72 0.23 3.36
C ILE A 64 -2.44 1.06 3.16
N ARG A 65 -1.58 0.68 2.22
CA ARG A 65 -0.35 1.42 1.88
C ARG A 65 -0.63 2.88 1.55
N ARG A 66 -1.63 3.15 0.71
CA ARG A 66 -2.02 4.52 0.33
C ARG A 66 -2.57 5.30 1.53
N LEU A 67 -3.36 4.66 2.38
CA LEU A 67 -3.89 5.29 3.59
C LEU A 67 -2.79 5.63 4.59
N ILE A 68 -1.82 4.73 4.82
CA ILE A 68 -0.64 5.02 5.67
C ILE A 68 0.07 6.27 5.17
N GLY A 69 0.36 6.34 3.87
CA GLY A 69 1.01 7.52 3.27
C GLY A 69 0.18 8.80 3.44
N HIS A 70 -1.15 8.70 3.28
CA HIS A 70 -2.05 9.84 3.46
C HIS A 70 -2.05 10.35 4.92
N VAL A 71 -2.23 9.46 5.91
CA VAL A 71 -2.27 9.87 7.32
C VAL A 71 -0.90 10.32 7.83
N ALA A 72 0.19 9.74 7.34
CA ALA A 72 1.54 10.21 7.62
C ALA A 72 1.79 11.61 7.04
N GLY A 73 1.30 11.89 5.83
CA GLY A 73 1.35 13.24 5.26
C GLY A 73 0.61 14.26 6.10
N LEU A 74 -0.59 13.93 6.61
CA LEU A 74 -1.33 14.79 7.53
C LEU A 74 -0.58 15.01 8.85
N LEU A 75 0.04 13.96 9.41
CA LEU A 75 0.87 14.07 10.61
C LEU A 75 2.00 15.09 10.41
N VAL A 76 2.76 14.95 9.32
CA VAL A 76 3.88 15.85 8.99
C VAL A 76 3.39 17.29 8.84
N LEU A 77 2.24 17.52 8.20
CA LEU A 77 1.68 18.87 8.05
C LEU A 77 1.29 19.49 9.40
N VAL A 78 0.74 18.70 10.32
CA VAL A 78 0.41 19.15 11.67
C VAL A 78 1.67 19.51 12.46
N GLU A 79 2.70 18.64 12.42
CA GLU A 79 3.96 18.86 13.13
C GLU A 79 4.75 20.04 12.57
N ALA A 80 4.93 20.12 11.25
CA ALA A 80 5.67 21.20 10.59
C ALA A 80 4.93 22.54 10.67
N GLY A 81 3.60 22.52 10.58
CA GLY A 81 2.77 23.71 10.66
C GLY A 81 2.59 24.23 12.09
N GLY A 82 2.78 23.38 13.10
CA GLY A 82 2.47 23.65 14.51
C GLY A 82 1.01 24.02 14.75
N ARG A 83 0.14 23.75 13.78
CA ARG A 83 -1.25 24.23 13.75
C ARG A 83 -2.21 23.06 13.58
N ARG A 84 -3.25 23.11 14.41
CA ARG A 84 -4.32 22.10 14.50
C ARG A 84 -5.34 22.21 13.36
N ASP A 85 -5.40 23.35 12.68
CA ASP A 85 -6.34 23.64 11.59
C ASP A 85 -6.19 22.69 10.38
N VAL A 86 -4.99 22.12 10.18
CA VAL A 86 -4.73 21.05 9.21
C VAL A 86 -5.65 19.84 9.43
N LEU A 87 -6.05 19.56 10.66
CA LEU A 87 -6.97 18.44 10.97
C LEU A 87 -8.43 18.75 10.60
N ASP A 88 -8.77 20.01 10.32
CA ASP A 88 -10.10 20.42 9.86
C ASP A 88 -10.24 20.33 8.33
N LEU A 89 -9.17 19.94 7.63
CA LEU A 89 -9.20 19.72 6.18
C LEU A 89 -10.20 18.61 5.79
N PRO A 90 -10.83 18.72 4.60
CA PRO A 90 -11.77 17.70 4.10
C PRO A 90 -11.11 16.34 3.86
N ASP A 91 -9.79 16.27 3.91
CA ASP A 91 -8.99 15.06 3.76
C ASP A 91 -9.25 14.03 4.86
N LEU A 92 -9.50 14.45 6.10
CA LEU A 92 -9.70 13.50 7.21
C LEU A 92 -11.02 12.71 7.09
N PRO A 93 -12.18 13.34 6.80
CA PRO A 93 -13.40 12.60 6.42
C PRO A 93 -13.22 11.69 5.21
N ALA A 94 -12.50 12.15 4.18
CA ALA A 94 -12.26 11.33 2.98
C ALA A 94 -11.38 10.11 3.27
N ALA A 95 -10.35 10.27 4.11
CA ALA A 95 -9.51 9.16 4.58
C ALA A 95 -10.33 8.15 5.40
N ARG A 96 -11.27 8.63 6.23
CA ARG A 96 -12.17 7.78 7.01
C ARG A 96 -13.06 6.92 6.13
N GLU A 97 -13.61 7.49 5.07
CA GLU A 97 -14.49 6.75 4.17
C GLU A 97 -13.72 5.64 3.44
N ARG A 98 -12.54 5.98 2.88
CA ARG A 98 -11.66 4.97 2.26
C ARG A 98 -11.24 3.87 3.23
N TRP A 99 -11.02 4.20 4.51
CA TRP A 99 -10.72 3.21 5.55
C TRP A 99 -11.87 2.22 5.77
N ARG A 100 -13.13 2.69 5.78
CA ARG A 100 -14.32 1.83 5.87
C ARG A 100 -14.53 0.98 4.61
N GLU A 101 -14.29 1.54 3.43
CA GLU A 101 -14.35 0.77 2.18
C GLU A 101 -13.36 -0.40 2.20
N LEU A 102 -12.14 -0.18 2.72
CA LEU A 102 -11.14 -1.23 2.88
C LEU A 102 -11.54 -2.27 3.92
N GLU A 103 -12.22 -1.86 4.99
CA GLU A 103 -12.76 -2.79 5.98
C GLU A 103 -13.71 -3.79 5.31
N GLY A 104 -14.63 -3.31 4.49
CA GLY A 104 -15.55 -4.18 3.74
C GLY A 104 -14.83 -5.15 2.81
N ARG A 105 -13.78 -4.69 2.12
CA ARG A 105 -12.96 -5.55 1.26
C ARG A 105 -12.17 -6.59 2.05
N LEU A 106 -11.62 -6.20 3.19
CA LEU A 106 -10.87 -7.11 4.07
C LEU A 106 -11.77 -8.24 4.59
N HIS A 107 -13.01 -7.93 5.00
CA HIS A 107 -13.98 -8.92 5.45
C HIS A 107 -14.46 -9.87 4.35
N ALA A 108 -14.39 -9.46 3.08
CA ALA A 108 -14.79 -10.29 1.94
C ALA A 108 -13.71 -11.32 1.54
N ILE A 109 -12.49 -11.20 2.03
CA ILE A 109 -11.38 -12.11 1.68
C ILE A 109 -11.60 -13.48 2.33
N ARG A 110 -11.58 -14.53 1.51
CA ARG A 110 -11.49 -15.91 1.99
C ARG A 110 -10.03 -16.25 2.22
N VAL A 111 -9.69 -16.59 3.46
CA VAL A 111 -8.31 -16.91 3.86
C VAL A 111 -8.08 -18.42 3.74
N PRO A 112 -7.17 -18.87 2.86
CA PRO A 112 -6.81 -20.28 2.79
C PRO A 112 -5.93 -20.66 3.98
N HIS A 113 -5.92 -21.96 4.31
CA HIS A 113 -5.12 -22.47 5.42
C HIS A 113 -3.63 -22.19 5.22
N GLY A 114 -2.99 -21.66 6.25
CA GLY A 114 -1.58 -21.26 6.26
C GLY A 114 -1.31 -19.78 5.94
N LEU A 115 -2.34 -19.01 5.55
CA LEU A 115 -2.23 -17.56 5.29
C LEU A 115 -2.91 -16.69 6.35
N GLU A 116 -3.35 -17.27 7.47
CA GLU A 116 -3.99 -16.57 8.57
C GLU A 116 -3.06 -15.51 9.18
N ALA A 117 -1.77 -15.80 9.29
CA ALA A 117 -0.78 -14.85 9.78
C ALA A 117 -0.63 -13.63 8.86
N HIS A 118 -0.54 -13.83 7.54
CA HIS A 118 -0.48 -12.75 6.56
C HIS A 118 -1.76 -11.90 6.59
N PHE A 119 -2.94 -12.55 6.61
CA PHE A 119 -4.21 -11.83 6.75
C PHE A 119 -4.30 -11.04 8.07
N GLY A 120 -3.81 -11.62 9.17
CA GLY A 120 -3.75 -10.97 10.47
C GLY A 120 -2.87 -9.71 10.47
N GLN A 121 -1.77 -9.70 9.73
CA GLN A 121 -0.94 -8.50 9.55
C GLN A 121 -1.68 -7.39 8.79
N LEU A 122 -2.42 -7.73 7.73
CA LEU A 122 -3.27 -6.76 7.02
C LEU A 122 -4.36 -6.19 7.93
N GLY A 123 -5.02 -7.04 8.73
CA GLY A 123 -6.02 -6.60 9.70
C GLY A 123 -5.45 -5.70 10.79
N THR A 124 -4.26 -6.03 11.30
CA THR A 124 -3.58 -5.20 12.32
C THR A 124 -3.18 -3.85 11.75
N ALA A 125 -2.65 -3.80 10.52
CA ALA A 125 -2.33 -2.55 9.84
C ALA A 125 -3.58 -1.68 9.60
N HIS A 126 -4.68 -2.29 9.15
CA HIS A 126 -5.96 -1.60 8.96
C HIS A 126 -6.51 -1.02 10.28
N ALA A 127 -6.50 -1.82 11.36
CA ALA A 127 -6.95 -1.38 12.68
C ALA A 127 -6.11 -0.21 13.21
N ALA A 128 -4.78 -0.29 13.08
CA ALA A 128 -3.87 0.78 13.49
C ALA A 128 -4.16 2.10 12.76
N ILE A 129 -4.49 2.07 11.46
CA ILE A 129 -4.92 3.27 10.72
C ILE A 129 -6.24 3.83 11.27
N GLY A 130 -7.18 2.97 11.64
CA GLY A 130 -8.44 3.38 12.26
C GLY A 130 -8.19 4.18 13.54
N GLU A 131 -7.29 3.69 14.39
CA GLU A 131 -6.86 4.36 15.61
C GLU A 131 -6.17 5.70 15.32
N VAL A 132 -5.28 5.78 14.32
CA VAL A 132 -4.64 7.05 13.89
C VAL A 132 -5.69 8.10 13.58
N LEU A 133 -6.68 7.73 12.77
CA LEU A 133 -7.73 8.65 12.37
C LEU A 133 -8.57 9.09 13.59
N ASP A 134 -8.75 8.21 14.58
CA ASP A 134 -9.47 8.52 15.83
C ASP A 134 -8.66 9.46 16.72
N GLU A 135 -7.35 9.26 16.82
CA GLU A 135 -6.42 10.17 17.49
C GLU A 135 -6.44 11.54 16.82
N PHE A 136 -6.47 11.63 15.48
CA PHE A 136 -6.67 12.90 14.77
C PHE A 136 -8.01 13.56 15.09
N ALA A 137 -9.10 12.80 15.17
CA ALA A 137 -10.40 13.33 15.56
C ALA A 137 -10.44 13.80 17.02
N ALA A 138 -9.70 13.14 17.91
CA ALA A 138 -9.54 13.54 19.30
C ALA A 138 -8.68 14.82 19.42
N ALA A 139 -7.55 14.87 18.72
CA ALA A 139 -6.65 16.02 18.66
C ALA A 139 -7.39 17.31 18.27
N ARG A 140 -8.34 17.23 17.31
CA ARG A 140 -9.19 18.38 16.92
C ARG A 140 -10.02 18.97 18.06
N ARG A 141 -10.50 18.14 18.98
CA ARG A 141 -11.48 18.53 20.02
C ARG A 141 -10.81 18.87 21.34
N GLN A 142 -9.67 18.26 21.64
CA GLN A 142 -9.04 18.33 22.96
C GLN A 142 -7.94 19.39 23.01
N ARG A 143 -7.67 19.91 24.22
CA ARG A 143 -6.59 20.89 24.45
C ARG A 143 -5.20 20.25 24.42
N GLN A 144 -5.08 18.99 24.83
CA GLN A 144 -3.82 18.22 24.84
C GLN A 144 -3.60 17.52 23.49
N TRP A 145 -3.70 18.27 22.39
CA TRP A 145 -3.70 17.69 21.05
C TRP A 145 -2.36 17.08 20.67
N GLN A 146 -1.23 17.58 21.20
CA GLN A 146 0.09 16.99 20.98
C GLN A 146 0.15 15.52 21.39
N HIS A 147 -0.43 15.15 22.54
CA HIS A 147 -0.42 13.76 23.00
C HIS A 147 -1.11 12.81 22.02
N HIS A 148 -2.19 13.27 21.38
CA HIS A 148 -2.88 12.51 20.33
C HIS A 148 -2.05 12.41 19.04
N ILE A 149 -1.30 13.46 18.70
CA ILE A 149 -0.39 13.46 17.55
C ILE A 149 0.77 12.48 17.76
N ASP A 150 1.37 12.44 18.95
CA ASP A 150 2.44 11.49 19.28
C ASP A 150 1.93 10.04 19.17
N ARG A 151 0.75 9.75 19.73
CA ARG A 151 0.12 8.42 19.63
C ARG A 151 -0.24 8.05 18.19
N ALA A 152 -0.69 9.02 17.39
CA ALA A 152 -0.91 8.80 15.97
C ALA A 152 0.40 8.38 15.26
N GLY A 153 1.54 9.00 15.57
CA GLY A 153 2.85 8.61 15.05
C GLY A 153 3.25 7.17 15.40
N GLU A 154 3.02 6.76 16.65
CA GLU A 154 3.25 5.37 17.09
C GLU A 154 2.39 4.37 16.31
N ARG A 155 1.10 4.67 16.12
CA ARG A 155 0.18 3.80 15.37
C ARG A 155 0.49 3.74 13.88
N ILE A 156 0.96 4.84 13.27
CA ILE A 156 1.47 4.84 11.89
C ILE A 156 2.68 3.91 11.75
N THR A 157 3.61 3.98 12.71
CA THR A 157 4.80 3.10 12.73
C THR A 157 4.40 1.63 12.84
N LEU A 158 3.45 1.31 13.71
CA LEU A 158 2.87 -0.04 13.81
C LEU A 158 2.24 -0.49 12.49
N ALA A 159 1.38 0.34 11.90
CA ALA A 159 0.72 0.03 10.63
C ALA A 159 1.72 -0.26 9.51
N TYR A 160 2.79 0.54 9.43
CA TYR A 160 3.87 0.35 8.46
C TYR A 160 4.62 -0.97 8.69
N SER A 161 4.97 -1.29 9.94
CA SER A 161 5.65 -2.54 10.30
C SER A 161 4.82 -3.79 9.95
N CYS A 162 3.52 -3.77 10.25
CA CYS A 162 2.59 -4.83 9.87
C CYS A 162 2.48 -4.96 8.34
N LEU A 163 2.37 -3.84 7.62
CA LEU A 163 2.30 -3.86 6.15
C LEU A 163 3.61 -4.37 5.52
N GLN A 164 4.77 -4.00 6.08
CA GLN A 164 6.08 -4.52 5.67
C GLN A 164 6.14 -6.04 5.87
N SER A 165 5.63 -6.53 7.00
CA SER A 165 5.56 -7.97 7.32
C SER A 165 4.57 -8.73 6.42
N ALA A 166 3.51 -8.06 5.96
CA ALA A 166 2.55 -8.59 4.98
C ALA A 166 3.00 -8.40 3.52
N SER A 167 4.24 -8.00 3.28
CA SER A 167 4.71 -7.78 1.92
C SER A 167 5.05 -9.11 1.25
N GLU A 168 4.49 -9.32 0.06
CA GLU A 168 4.77 -10.47 -0.78
C GLU A 168 5.07 -10.00 -2.22
N PRO A 169 6.36 -9.85 -2.58
CA PRO A 169 6.76 -9.38 -3.91
C PRO A 169 6.22 -10.23 -5.05
N ARG A 170 6.08 -11.54 -4.87
CA ARG A 170 5.56 -12.45 -5.90
C ARG A 170 4.07 -12.22 -6.18
N ALA A 171 3.33 -11.72 -5.20
CA ALA A 171 1.95 -11.29 -5.35
C ALA A 171 1.81 -9.81 -5.75
N GLY A 172 2.93 -9.13 -6.05
CA GLY A 172 2.95 -7.70 -6.34
C GLY A 172 2.59 -6.82 -5.14
N MET A 173 2.76 -7.33 -3.92
CA MET A 173 2.57 -6.62 -2.65
C MET A 173 3.93 -6.18 -2.10
N THR A 174 4.56 -5.24 -2.81
CA THR A 174 5.85 -4.68 -2.40
C THR A 174 5.65 -3.36 -1.66
N PRO A 175 6.38 -3.12 -0.57
CA PRO A 175 6.45 -1.80 0.01
C PRO A 175 7.14 -0.88 -1.00
N VAL A 176 6.77 0.40 -1.01
CA VAL A 176 7.48 1.36 -1.84
C VAL A 176 8.81 1.66 -1.16
N ASP A 177 9.89 1.14 -1.74
CA ASP A 177 11.24 1.53 -1.35
C ASP A 177 11.54 2.92 -1.94
N PHE A 178 11.47 3.94 -1.07
CA PHE A 178 11.80 5.30 -1.46
C PHE A 178 13.30 5.51 -1.74
N ASN A 179 14.19 4.57 -1.39
CA ASN A 179 15.59 4.62 -1.84
C ASN A 179 15.72 4.51 -3.37
N HIS A 180 14.69 3.99 -4.04
CA HIS A 180 14.66 3.78 -5.48
C HIS A 180 13.52 4.51 -6.21
N ALA A 181 12.73 5.31 -5.49
CA ALA A 181 11.61 6.07 -6.05
C ALA A 181 12.02 7.35 -6.80
N CYS A 182 13.28 7.80 -6.66
CA CYS A 182 13.84 8.82 -7.54
C CYS A 182 14.28 8.14 -8.85
N CYS A 183 13.79 8.64 -9.99
CA CYS A 183 13.92 8.06 -11.33
C CYS A 183 15.37 7.82 -11.85
N SER A 184 16.41 8.01 -11.05
CA SER A 184 17.79 7.73 -11.44
C SER A 184 18.25 6.29 -11.16
N CYS A 185 17.56 5.50 -10.32
CA CYS A 185 18.12 4.22 -9.82
C CYS A 185 17.33 2.94 -10.17
N ALA A 186 16.10 3.04 -10.68
CA ALA A 186 15.22 1.87 -10.89
C ALA A 186 15.65 0.91 -12.04
N GLN A 187 16.69 1.24 -12.83
CA GLN A 187 17.09 0.42 -13.98
C GLN A 187 17.83 -0.87 -13.61
N ARG A 188 18.37 -1.00 -12.39
CA ARG A 188 19.21 -2.15 -12.01
C ARG A 188 18.40 -3.42 -11.72
N TRP A 189 17.19 -3.29 -11.16
CA TRP A 189 16.39 -4.44 -10.73
C TRP A 189 15.79 -5.23 -11.90
N LEU A 190 15.51 -4.56 -13.03
CA LEU A 190 15.08 -5.21 -14.26
C LEU A 190 16.17 -6.12 -14.87
N GLN A 191 17.44 -5.92 -14.51
CA GLN A 191 18.55 -6.71 -15.04
C GLN A 191 18.83 -8.00 -14.25
N GLU A 192 18.35 -8.11 -13.01
CA GLU A 192 18.77 -9.19 -12.09
C GLU A 192 17.80 -10.39 -12.02
N GLY A 193 16.77 -10.46 -12.87
CA GLY A 193 16.03 -11.70 -13.17
C GLY A 193 15.27 -12.31 -11.97
N GLY A 194 13.97 -12.01 -11.86
CA GLY A 194 13.09 -12.49 -10.80
C GLY A 194 13.02 -14.03 -10.67
N ASN A 195 13.12 -14.50 -9.42
CA ASN A 195 13.23 -15.91 -9.03
C ASN A 195 11.87 -16.68 -9.02
N ASN A 196 11.81 -17.82 -9.73
CA ASN A 196 10.64 -18.70 -9.97
C ASN A 196 10.18 -19.58 -8.77
N GLY A 197 10.24 -19.10 -7.52
CA GLY A 197 9.79 -19.85 -6.34
C GLY A 197 8.31 -19.66 -5.96
N SER A 198 7.84 -20.38 -4.93
CA SER A 198 6.44 -20.33 -4.44
C SER A 198 6.02 -18.94 -3.94
N VAL A 199 4.82 -18.47 -4.30
CA VAL A 199 4.35 -17.10 -3.97
C VAL A 199 4.41 -16.80 -2.48
N PHE A 200 4.10 -17.75 -1.59
CA PHE A 200 4.33 -17.60 -0.16
C PHE A 200 5.22 -18.73 0.35
N ASN A 201 6.06 -18.46 1.36
CA ASN A 201 6.81 -19.49 2.05
C ASN A 201 5.96 -20.06 3.20
N MET A 202 5.12 -21.04 2.88
CA MET A 202 4.34 -21.78 3.88
C MET A 202 5.26 -22.86 4.46
N GLY A 203 5.95 -22.54 5.55
CA GLY A 203 6.74 -23.51 6.31
C GLY A 203 5.93 -24.77 6.63
N ALA A 204 6.57 -25.93 6.48
CA ALA A 204 6.00 -27.24 6.78
C ALA A 204 5.74 -27.43 8.28
#